data_AF-A0A077FBJ3-F1
#
_entry.id   AF-A0A077FBJ3-F1
#
_cell.length_a   1.000
_cell.length_b   1.000
_cell.length_c   1.000
_cell.angle_alpha   90.00
_cell.angle_beta   90.00
_cell.angle_gamma   90.00
#
_symmetry.space_group_name_H-M   'P 1'
#
loop_
_entity.id
_entity.type
_entity.pdbx_description
1 polymer ?
#
loop_
_entity_poly.entity_id
_entity_poly.type
_entity_poly.pdbx_seq_one_letter_code
_entity_poly.pdbx_strand_id
1 'polypeptide(L)' 'MPDLTLDGRPLHVADGTSVAAALALAGDGSSRTSVSGQRRAPLCGMGICQECRVHIDGRRRLACQTLCRDGMQVETRP' A
#
# COMPACT_ATOMS: atom_id res chain seq x y z
N MET A 1 6.50 8.49 13.92
CA MET A 1 7.06 7.75 12.76
C MET A 1 6.51 6.34 12.80
N PRO A 2 5.60 5.97 11.88
CA PRO A 2 4.86 4.73 12.00
C PRO A 2 5.69 3.47 11.72
N ASP A 3 5.51 2.44 12.54
CA ASP A 3 5.98 1.07 12.33
C ASP A 3 4.85 0.19 11.81
N LEU A 4 4.99 -0.32 10.58
CA LEU A 4 4.00 -1.19 9.94
C LEU A 4 4.64 -2.46 9.36
N THR A 5 3.80 -3.41 8.94
CA THR A 5 4.24 -4.62 8.25
C THR A 5 3.72 -4.62 6.82
N LEU A 6 4.62 -4.80 5.84
CA LEU A 6 4.29 -4.94 4.42
C LEU A 6 4.68 -6.34 3.95
N ASP A 7 3.70 -7.15 3.53
CA ASP A 7 3.90 -8.53 3.07
C ASP A 7 4.78 -9.35 4.06
N GLY A 8 4.51 -9.19 5.36
CA GLY A 8 5.25 -9.84 6.45
C GLY A 8 6.60 -9.21 6.81
N ARG A 9 7.01 -8.11 6.15
CA ARG A 9 8.28 -7.41 6.41
C ARG A 9 8.05 -6.12 7.19
N PRO A 10 8.80 -5.87 8.28
CA PRO A 10 8.69 -4.62 9.01
C PRO A 10 9.15 -3.43 8.16
N LEU A 11 8.45 -2.31 8.28
CA LEU A 11 8.73 -1.07 7.57
C LEU A 11 8.45 0.13 8.49
N HIS A 12 9.46 0.99 8.60
CA HIS A 12 9.39 2.24 9.34
C HIS A 12 9.28 3.42 8.36
N VAL A 13 8.33 4.32 8.57
CA VAL A 13 8.11 5.49 7.68
C VAL A 13 7.94 6.78 8.45
N ALA A 14 8.08 7.92 7.77
CA ALA A 14 7.82 9.22 8.36
C ALA A 14 6.31 9.42 8.65
N ASP A 15 5.99 10.24 9.65
CA ASP A 15 4.59 10.62 9.90
C ASP A 15 3.98 11.32 8.68
N GLY A 16 2.70 11.04 8.41
CA GLY A 16 2.01 11.55 7.23
C GLY A 16 2.30 10.79 5.92
N THR A 17 3.15 9.76 5.95
CA THR A 17 3.36 8.88 4.79
C THR A 17 2.07 8.14 4.44
N SER A 18 1.64 8.20 3.17
CA SER A 18 0.55 7.38 2.68
C SER A 18 1.01 5.95 2.43
N VAL A 19 0.10 4.98 2.49
CA VAL A 19 0.42 3.58 2.18
C VAL A 19 0.94 3.45 0.74
N ALA A 20 0.46 4.26 -0.20
CA ALA A 20 1.02 4.32 -1.55
C ALA A 20 2.49 4.73 -1.57
N ALA A 21 2.87 5.74 -0.79
CA ALA A 21 4.26 6.16 -0.66
C ALA A 21 5.12 5.11 0.05
N ALA A 22 4.58 4.46 1.09
CA ALA A 22 5.26 3.36 1.77
C ALA A 22 5.57 2.18 0.82
N LEU A 23 4.63 1.82 -0.06
CA LEU A 23 4.84 0.80 -1.10
C LEU A 23 5.96 1.18 -2.08
N ALA A 24 6.05 2.46 -2.45
CA ALA A 24 7.10 2.96 -3.33
C ALA A 24 8.49 2.98 -2.66
N LEU A 25 8.55 3.16 -1.34
CA LEU A 25 9.80 3.14 -0.57
C LEU A 25 10.31 1.72 -0.29
N ALA A 26 9.40 0.77 -0.08
CA ALA A 26 9.74 -0.57 0.42
C ALA A 26 9.86 -1.66 -0.66
N GLY A 27 9.48 -1.38 -1.90
CA GLY A 27 9.42 -2.40 -2.96
C GLY A 27 9.23 -1.84 -4.37
N ASP A 28 8.48 -2.56 -5.20
CA ASP A 28 8.21 -2.21 -6.61
C ASP A 28 7.08 -1.17 -6.78
N GLY A 29 6.64 -0.55 -5.69
CA GLY A 29 5.51 0.40 -5.68
C GLY A 29 4.15 -0.21 -6.00
N SER A 30 4.07 -1.52 -6.22
CA SER A 30 2.84 -2.17 -6.65
C SER A 30 1.99 -2.61 -5.47
N SER A 31 0.68 -2.42 -5.61
CA SER A 31 -0.33 -2.64 -4.57
C SER A 31 -1.17 -3.89 -4.80
N ARG A 32 -1.27 -4.33 -6.05
CA ARG A 32 -2.00 -5.54 -6.45
C ARG A 32 -1.49 -6.09 -7.76
N THR A 33 -1.98 -7.27 -8.10
CA THR A 33 -1.83 -7.90 -9.41
C THR A 33 -3.18 -7.92 -10.14
N SER A 34 -3.22 -7.59 -11.44
CA SER A 34 -4.45 -7.70 -12.24
C SER A 34 -4.82 -9.15 -12.53
N VAL A 35 -6.04 -9.37 -13.03
CA VAL A 35 -6.50 -10.70 -13.50
C VAL A 35 -5.62 -11.27 -14.63
N SER A 36 -4.93 -10.41 -15.37
CA SER A 36 -3.97 -10.77 -16.41
C SER A 36 -2.53 -10.95 -15.91
N GLY A 37 -2.31 -10.91 -14.59
CA GLY A 37 -0.98 -11.09 -13.99
C GLY A 37 -0.09 -9.83 -13.96
N GLN A 38 -0.57 -8.68 -14.43
CA GLN A 38 0.23 -7.45 -14.43
C GLN A 38 0.25 -6.81 -13.04
N ARG A 39 1.45 -6.44 -12.57
CA ARG A 39 1.60 -5.63 -11.35
C ARG A 39 1.02 -4.23 -11.55
N ARG A 40 0.31 -3.72 -10.55
CA ARG A 40 -0.37 -2.43 -10.60
C ARG A 40 0.06 -1.54 -9.44
N ALA A 41 0.52 -0.35 -9.79
CA ALA A 41 0.92 0.70 -8.87
C ALA A 41 -0.10 1.86 -8.87
N PRO A 42 -0.08 2.74 -7.87
CA PRO A 42 -0.84 3.99 -7.88
C PRO A 42 -0.52 4.83 -9.12
N LEU A 43 -1.56 5.31 -9.82
CA LEU A 43 -1.42 6.19 -10.98
C LEU A 43 -1.84 7.63 -10.67
N CYS A 44 -3.09 7.83 -10.26
CA CYS A 44 -3.64 9.17 -10.09
C CYS A 44 -3.33 9.85 -8.76
N GLY A 45 -2.92 9.09 -7.72
CA GLY A 45 -2.77 9.61 -6.36
C GLY A 45 -4.05 10.10 -5.65
N MET A 46 -5.17 10.23 -6.37
CA MET A 46 -6.42 10.84 -5.89
C MET A 46 -7.52 9.84 -5.57
N GLY A 47 -7.30 8.54 -5.77
CA GLY A 47 -8.28 7.46 -5.56
C GLY A 47 -9.22 7.17 -6.72
N ILE A 48 -9.19 7.95 -7.80
CA ILE A 48 -10.09 7.79 -8.97
C ILE A 48 -9.78 6.53 -9.78
N CYS A 49 -8.51 6.27 -10.10
CA CYS A 49 -8.14 5.12 -10.94
C CYS A 49 -8.36 3.75 -10.25
N GLN A 50 -8.45 3.72 -8.92
CA GLN A 50 -8.49 2.52 -8.09
C GLN A 50 -7.39 1.47 -8.37
N GLU A 51 -6.29 1.90 -9.00
CA GLU A 51 -5.18 0.98 -9.28
C GLU A 51 -4.37 0.65 -8.01
N CYS A 52 -4.45 1.52 -7.00
CA CYS A 52 -3.79 1.41 -5.70
C CYS A 52 -4.54 0.58 -4.64
N ARG A 53 -5.52 -0.24 -5.03
CA ARG A 53 -6.29 -1.05 -4.08
C ARG A 53 -5.38 -2.10 -3.45
N VAL A 54 -5.38 -2.19 -2.13
CA VAL A 54 -4.56 -3.10 -1.33
C VAL A 54 -5.33 -3.56 -0.10
N HIS A 55 -4.95 -4.68 0.51
CA HIS A 55 -5.49 -5.07 1.82
C HIS A 55 -4.72 -4.36 2.93
N ILE A 56 -5.45 -3.73 3.83
CA ILE A 56 -4.95 -3.06 5.03
C ILE A 56 -5.77 -3.57 6.18
N ASP A 57 -5.13 -4.23 7.15
CA ASP A 57 -5.76 -4.84 8.32
C ASP A 57 -6.95 -5.74 7.92
N GLY A 58 -6.74 -6.61 6.92
CA GLY A 58 -7.76 -7.52 6.38
C GLY A 58 -8.88 -6.85 5.57
N ARG A 59 -8.82 -5.54 5.30
CA ARG A 59 -9.85 -4.81 4.54
C ARG A 59 -9.28 -4.18 3.28
N ARG A 60 -10.01 -4.29 2.16
CA ARG A 60 -9.63 -3.58 0.94
C ARG A 60 -9.78 -2.06 1.12
N ARG A 61 -8.72 -1.33 0.81
CA ARG A 61 -8.62 0.14 0.91
C ARG A 61 -7.83 0.70 -0.27
N LEU A 62 -7.88 2.03 -0.43
CA LEU A 62 -7.07 2.75 -1.41
C LEU A 62 -5.78 3.21 -0.75
N ALA A 63 -4.63 2.69 -1.20
CA ALA A 63 -3.34 3.01 -0.60
C ALA A 63 -3.02 4.52 -0.68
N CYS A 64 -3.41 5.19 -1.77
CA CYS A 64 -3.14 6.62 -1.95
C CYS A 64 -3.94 7.56 -1.03
N GLN A 65 -5.04 7.07 -0.44
CA GLN A 65 -5.88 7.85 0.48
C GLN A 65 -5.77 7.35 1.94
N THR A 66 -4.90 6.37 2.21
CA THR A 66 -4.72 5.82 3.55
C THR A 66 -3.36 6.23 4.08
N LEU A 67 -3.34 6.88 5.25
CA LEU A 67 -2.10 7.17 5.98
C LEU A 67 -1.61 5.93 6.72
N CYS A 68 -0.29 5.73 6.73
CA CYS A 68 0.37 4.75 7.58
C CYS A 68 0.10 5.02 9.06
N ARG A 69 -0.08 3.96 9.83
CA ARG A 69 -0.29 3.99 11.29
C ARG A 69 0.50 2.86 11.93
N ASP A 70 0.84 3.01 13.20
CA ASP A 70 1.53 1.98 13.97
C ASP A 70 0.73 0.67 13.99
N GLY A 71 1.44 -0.44 13.85
CA GLY A 71 0.88 -1.80 13.86
C GLY A 71 0.06 -2.15 12.61
N MET A 72 -0.01 -1.27 11.61
CA MET A 72 -0.75 -1.52 10.37
C MET A 72 -0.17 -2.74 9.62
N GLN A 73 -1.04 -3.57 9.07
CA GLN A 73 -0.66 -4.71 8.22
C GLN A 73 -1.12 -4.45 6.78
N VAL A 74 -0.18 -4.43 5.84
CA VAL A 74 -0.41 -4.18 4.42
C VAL A 74 -0.03 -5.41 3.61
N GLU A 75 -0.95 -5.89 2.79
CA GLU A 75 -0.79 -7.10 1.98
C GLU A 75 -1.06 -6.78 0.50
N THR A 76 -0.03 -6.88 -0.34
CA THR A 76 -0.07 -6.61 -1.80
C THR A 76 -0.24 -7.88 -2.63
N ARG A 77 -0.16 -9.03 -1.97
CA ARG A 77 -0.28 -10.37 -2.54
C ARG A 77 -1.39 -11.09 -1.78
N PRO A 78 -2.26 -11.85 -2.48
CA PRO A 78 -3.15 -12.78 -1.81
C PRO A 78 -2.38 -13.97 -1.20
#